data_AF-A0A7C2E5D7-F1
#
_entry.id   AF-A0A7C2E5D7-F1
#
_cell.length_a   1.000
_cell.length_b   1.000
_cell.length_c   1.000
_cell.angle_alpha   90.00
_cell.angle_beta   90.00
_cell.angle_gamma   90.00
#
_symmetry.space_group_name_H-M   'P 1'
#
loop_
_entity.id
_entity.type
_entity.pdbx_description
1 polymer ?
#
loop_
_entity_poly.entity_id
_entity_poly.type
_entity_poly.pdbx_seq_one_letter_code
_entity_poly.pdbx_strand_id
1 'polypeptide(L)'
;MGEKLTPVTPARIRPFEDRDDQATVAVGNPCTRYVAESSLFRSSELPDVLCQGIIGTRRAYRGRGIALALRLRTIGSARSHGKREIRAWNDTPNAAMLAINTALGFVRQPAWITYEKSP
;
A
#
# COMPACT_ATOMS: atom_id res chain seq x y z
N MET A 1 16.47 12.74 -6.47
CA MET A 1 15.48 13.75 -6.06
C MET A 1 14.49 13.04 -5.14
N GLY A 2 14.69 13.11 -3.83
CA GLY A 2 13.88 12.34 -2.87
C GLY A 2 12.52 12.99 -2.69
N GLU A 3 11.44 12.28 -3.05
CA GLU A 3 10.11 12.67 -2.63
C GLU A 3 10.07 12.71 -1.10
N LYS A 4 9.85 13.90 -0.54
CA LYS A 4 9.58 14.05 0.88
C LYS A 4 8.24 13.35 1.17
N LEU A 5 8.32 12.16 1.76
CA LEU A 5 7.20 11.52 2.43
C LEU A 5 6.57 12.54 3.39
N THR A 6 5.38 13.01 3.05
CA THR A 6 4.64 13.95 3.90
C THR A 6 4.30 13.22 5.20
N PRO A 7 4.60 13.78 6.38
CA PRO A 7 4.31 13.11 7.64
C PRO A 7 2.80 12.83 7.75
N VAL A 8 2.44 11.57 8.01
CA VAL A 8 1.05 11.21 8.29
C VAL A 8 0.69 11.70 9.70
N THR A 9 0.02 12.84 9.80
CA THR A 9 -0.38 13.44 11.08
C THR A 9 -1.43 12.56 11.80
N PRO A 10 -1.34 12.36 13.13
CA PRO A 10 -2.16 11.36 13.87
C PRO A 10 -3.69 11.58 13.95
N ALA A 11 -4.25 12.62 13.32
CA ALA A 11 -5.54 13.18 13.75
C ALA A 11 -6.80 12.70 12.99
N ARG A 12 -6.72 11.69 12.11
CA ARG A 12 -7.94 11.13 11.49
C ARG A 12 -7.82 9.62 11.34
N ILE A 13 -8.75 8.88 11.95
CA ILE A 13 -9.26 7.67 11.29
C ILE A 13 -9.89 8.22 10.02
N ARG A 14 -9.16 8.20 8.90
CA ARG A 14 -9.78 8.58 7.63
C ARG A 14 -10.83 7.51 7.33
N PRO A 15 -12.09 7.88 7.06
CA PRO A 15 -12.99 6.97 6.39
C PRO A 15 -12.31 6.45 5.12
N PHE A 16 -12.77 5.31 4.62
CA PHE A 16 -12.33 4.87 3.31
C PHE A 16 -12.55 5.97 2.28
N GLU A 17 -11.45 6.48 1.73
CA GLU A 17 -11.50 7.42 0.62
C GLU A 17 -11.39 6.56 -0.63
N ASP A 18 -12.47 6.56 -1.42
CA ASP A 18 -12.60 5.74 -2.62
C ASP A 18 -12.84 6.66 -3.82
N ARG A 19 -11.83 6.76 -4.67
CA ARG A 19 -11.86 7.46 -5.94
C ARG A 19 -11.29 6.55 -7.02
N ASP A 20 -11.61 6.87 -8.27
CA ASP A 20 -11.06 6.12 -9.38
C ASP A 20 -9.52 6.17 -9.36
N ASP A 21 -8.93 7.30 -8.99
CA ASP A 21 -7.50 7.54 -9.02
C ASP A 21 -6.77 7.31 -7.69
N GLN A 22 -7.51 7.04 -6.62
CA GLN A 22 -6.96 6.90 -5.28
C GLN A 22 -7.88 6.08 -4.40
N ALA A 23 -7.32 5.15 -3.64
CA ALA A 23 -8.06 4.43 -2.60
C ALA A 23 -7.24 4.38 -1.33
N THR A 24 -7.77 4.84 -0.19
CA THR A 24 -7.08 4.75 1.10
C THR A 24 -8.02 4.19 2.16
N VAL A 25 -7.61 3.10 2.80
CA VAL A 25 -8.32 2.48 3.91
C VAL A 25 -7.46 2.43 5.16
N ALA A 26 -8.11 2.72 6.28
CA ALA A 26 -7.53 2.88 7.59
C ALA A 26 -8.35 2.13 8.63
N VAL A 27 -7.69 1.55 9.64
CA VAL A 27 -8.38 0.99 10.81
C VAL A 27 -7.78 1.59 12.08
N GLY A 28 -8.65 1.95 13.02
CA GLY A 28 -8.30 2.41 14.36
C GLY A 28 -8.68 1.40 15.45
N ASN A 29 -8.21 1.63 16.68
CA ASN A 29 -8.68 0.91 17.87
C ASN A 29 -9.78 1.71 18.60
N PRO A 30 -10.45 1.13 19.63
CA PRO A 30 -11.53 1.82 20.37
C PRO A 30 -11.09 3.13 21.02
N CYS A 31 -9.82 3.24 21.41
CA CYS A 31 -9.19 4.47 21.92
C CYS A 31 -8.67 5.37 20.79
N THR A 32 -9.33 5.35 19.62
CA THR A 32 -9.14 6.19 18.43
C THR A 32 -7.74 6.20 17.81
N ARG A 33 -6.87 5.26 18.15
CA ARG A 33 -5.52 5.21 17.61
C ARG A 33 -5.48 4.47 16.28
N TYR A 34 -4.93 5.10 15.25
CA TYR A 34 -4.64 4.45 13.97
C TYR A 34 -3.73 3.24 14.15
N VAL A 35 -4.14 2.07 13.65
CA VAL A 35 -3.39 0.80 13.79
C VAL A 35 -2.92 0.22 12.46
N ALA A 36 -3.54 0.58 11.33
CA ALA A 36 -3.14 0.06 10.02
C ALA A 36 -3.63 0.93 8.85
N GLU A 37 -2.92 0.84 7.73
CA GLU A 37 -3.16 1.55 6.46
C GLU A 37 -2.98 0.64 5.25
N SER A 38 -3.74 0.91 4.19
CA SER A 38 -3.37 0.62 2.81
C SER A 38 -3.82 1.76 1.91
N SER A 39 -2.92 2.22 1.02
CA SER A 39 -3.24 3.26 0.03
C SER A 39 -2.87 2.86 -1.40
N LEU A 40 -3.65 3.32 -2.37
CA LEU A 40 -3.39 3.26 -3.80
C LEU A 40 -3.42 4.68 -4.36
N PHE A 41 -2.61 4.96 -5.38
CA PHE A 41 -2.60 6.23 -6.10
C PHE A 41 -2.37 5.98 -7.60
N ARG A 42 -2.86 6.86 -8.45
CA ARG A 42 -2.68 6.76 -9.91
C ARG A 42 -1.20 6.77 -10.30
N SER A 43 -0.82 5.90 -11.23
CA SER A 43 0.49 5.98 -11.87
C SER A 43 0.62 7.27 -12.66
N SER A 44 1.76 7.95 -12.56
CA SER A 44 2.08 9.12 -13.40
C SER A 44 2.31 8.76 -14.87
N GLU A 45 2.59 7.49 -15.17
CA GLU A 45 2.94 7.01 -16.51
C GLU A 45 1.76 6.36 -17.23
N LEU A 46 0.86 5.69 -16.49
CA LEU A 46 -0.21 4.87 -17.03
C LEU A 46 -1.55 5.19 -16.35
N PRO A 47 -2.49 5.90 -17.02
CA PRO A 47 -3.73 6.40 -16.41
C PRO A 47 -4.69 5.33 -15.87
N ASP A 48 -4.60 4.10 -16.39
CA ASP A 48 -5.42 2.95 -16.02
C ASP A 48 -4.73 1.99 -15.02
N VAL A 49 -3.58 2.40 -14.48
CA VAL A 49 -2.78 1.66 -13.50
C VAL A 49 -2.73 2.41 -12.18
N LEU A 50 -2.93 1.67 -11.08
CA LEU A 50 -2.70 2.19 -9.74
C LEU A 50 -1.37 1.66 -9.19
N CYS A 51 -0.72 2.50 -8.39
CA CYS A 51 0.48 2.19 -7.64
C CYS A 51 0.12 1.98 -6.17
N GLN A 52 0.66 0.91 -5.60
CA GLN A 52 0.56 0.61 -4.18
C GLN A 52 1.44 1.59 -3.40
N GLY A 53 0.78 2.43 -2.60
CA GLY A 53 1.42 3.22 -1.55
C GLY A 53 1.71 2.39 -0.31
N ILE A 54 1.77 3.04 0.85
CA ILE A 54 2.13 2.36 2.09
C ILE A 54 1.09 1.30 2.46
N ILE A 55 1.58 0.14 2.89
CA ILE A 55 0.79 -0.81 3.68
C ILE A 55 1.51 -1.00 4.99
N GLY A 56 0.80 -0.70 6.07
CA GLY A 56 1.37 -0.69 7.40
C GLY A 56 0.42 -1.28 8.41
N THR A 57 0.99 -1.97 9.40
CA THR A 57 0.27 -2.34 10.62
C THR A 57 1.19 -2.13 11.80
N ARG A 58 0.70 -1.45 12.84
CA ARG A 58 1.40 -1.26 14.11
C ARG A 58 1.84 -2.61 14.66
N ARG A 59 3.04 -2.66 15.24
CA ARG A 59 3.65 -3.91 15.75
C ARG A 59 2.72 -4.73 16.64
N ALA A 60 2.01 -4.09 17.57
CA ALA A 60 1.08 -4.76 18.49
C ALA A 60 -0.16 -5.39 17.82
N TYR A 61 -0.40 -5.11 16.54
CA TYR A 61 -1.57 -5.55 15.77
C TYR A 61 -1.18 -6.45 14.58
N ARG A 62 0.10 -6.81 14.43
CA ARG A 62 0.58 -7.73 13.38
C ARG A 62 0.14 -9.17 13.67
N GLY A 63 0.17 -10.03 12.65
CA GLY A 63 -0.23 -11.45 12.76
C GLY A 63 -1.74 -11.68 12.83
N ARG A 64 -2.55 -10.64 12.62
CA ARG A 64 -4.03 -10.69 12.73
C ARG A 64 -4.76 -10.54 11.40
N GLY A 65 -4.06 -10.65 10.27
CA GLY A 65 -4.64 -10.50 8.93
C GLY A 65 -5.06 -9.07 8.53
N ILE A 66 -4.84 -8.04 9.37
CA ILE A 66 -5.31 -6.68 9.11
C ILE A 66 -4.78 -6.12 7.78
N ALA A 67 -3.47 -6.22 7.53
CA ALA A 67 -2.86 -5.72 6.28
C ALA A 67 -3.45 -6.40 5.03
N LEU A 68 -3.69 -7.71 5.10
CA LEU A 68 -4.30 -8.47 3.99
C LEU A 68 -5.74 -8.00 3.75
N ALA A 69 -6.54 -7.84 4.80
CA ALA A 69 -7.92 -7.37 4.69
C ALA A 69 -7.99 -5.96 4.07
N LEU A 70 -7.11 -5.06 4.50
CA LEU A 70 -7.03 -3.71 3.92
C LEU A 70 -6.65 -3.76 2.43
N ARG A 71 -5.70 -4.64 2.07
CA ARG A 71 -5.28 -4.79 0.68
C ARG A 71 -6.36 -5.40 -0.22
N LEU A 72 -7.12 -6.37 0.28
CA LEU A 72 -8.26 -6.92 -0.46
C LEU A 72 -9.31 -5.83 -0.73
N ARG A 73 -9.52 -4.94 0.24
CA ARG A 73 -10.48 -3.84 0.11
C ARG A 73 -10.04 -2.80 -0.92
N THR A 74 -8.76 -2.43 -0.96
CA THR A 74 -8.23 -1.51 -1.99
C THR A 74 -8.21 -2.16 -3.38
N ILE A 75 -7.89 -3.45 -3.49
CA ILE A 75 -8.01 -4.21 -4.74
C ILE A 75 -9.46 -4.24 -5.24
N GLY A 76 -10.42 -4.46 -4.34
CA GLY A 76 -11.84 -4.44 -4.66
C GLY A 76 -12.28 -3.11 -5.27
N SER A 77 -11.86 -1.99 -4.67
CA SER A 77 -12.13 -0.64 -5.18
C SER A 77 -11.48 -0.38 -6.55
N ALA A 78 -10.21 -0.77 -6.73
CA ALA A 78 -9.54 -0.67 -8.03
C ALA A 78 -10.31 -1.43 -9.13
N ARG A 79 -10.83 -2.62 -8.81
CA ARG A 79 -11.66 -3.41 -9.72
C ARG A 79 -13.00 -2.74 -10.01
N SER A 80 -13.70 -2.18 -9.02
CA SER A 80 -14.97 -1.47 -9.26
C SER A 80 -14.79 -0.21 -10.10
N HIS A 81 -13.62 0.42 -10.05
CA HIS A 81 -13.25 1.55 -10.90
C HIS A 81 -12.64 1.15 -12.25
N GLY A 82 -12.65 -0.14 -12.62
CA GLY A 82 -12.20 -0.61 -13.92
C GLY A 82 -10.69 -0.47 -14.15
N LYS A 83 -9.88 -0.43 -13.09
CA LYS A 83 -8.42 -0.33 -13.23
C LYS A 83 -7.83 -1.65 -13.72
N ARG A 84 -6.92 -1.55 -14.68
CA ARG A 84 -6.33 -2.70 -15.37
C ARG A 84 -5.29 -3.42 -14.53
N GLU A 85 -4.53 -2.67 -13.74
CA GLU A 85 -3.35 -3.18 -13.04
C GLU A 85 -3.10 -2.43 -11.72
N ILE A 86 -2.56 -3.14 -10.73
CA ILE A 86 -1.96 -2.54 -9.54
C ILE A 86 -0.48 -2.92 -9.50
N ARG A 87 0.41 -1.94 -9.40
CA ARG A 87 1.87 -2.14 -9.25
C ARG A 87 2.30 -1.92 -7.81
N ALA A 88 3.29 -2.66 -7.34
CA ALA A 88 3.82 -2.51 -5.99
C ALA A 88 5.34 -2.71 -5.97
N TRP A 89 6.01 -1.89 -5.16
CA TRP A 89 7.45 -1.96 -4.93
C TRP A 89 7.70 -2.36 -3.47
N ASN A 90 8.58 -3.32 -3.26
CA ASN A 90 8.92 -3.82 -1.92
C ASN A 90 10.40 -4.14 -1.91
N ASP A 91 11.06 -3.86 -0.79
CA ASP A 91 12.44 -4.31 -0.58
C ASP A 91 12.48 -5.85 -0.61
N THR A 92 13.45 -6.42 -1.30
CA THR A 92 13.65 -7.87 -1.42
C THR A 92 13.75 -8.61 -0.07
N PRO A 93 14.30 -8.02 1.02
CA PRO A 93 14.28 -8.66 2.34
C PRO A 93 12.90 -8.69 3.02
N ASN A 94 11.89 -7.96 2.52
CA ASN A 94 10.56 -7.92 3.12
C ASN A 94 9.73 -9.16 2.73
N ALA A 95 10.17 -10.32 3.20
CA ALA A 95 9.55 -11.62 2.91
C ALA A 95 8.04 -11.65 3.25
N ALA A 96 7.62 -10.96 4.31
CA ALA A 96 6.22 -10.91 4.73
C ALA A 96 5.32 -10.22 3.70
N MET A 97 5.72 -9.04 3.19
CA MET A 97 4.94 -8.35 2.15
C MET A 97 5.02 -9.08 0.80
N LEU A 98 6.15 -9.70 0.49
CA LEU A 98 6.27 -10.53 -0.71
C LEU A 98 5.32 -11.73 -0.67
N ALA A 99 5.17 -12.40 0.48
CA ALA A 99 4.21 -13.49 0.65
C ALA A 99 2.76 -13.04 0.43
N ILE A 100 2.39 -11.87 0.96
CA ILE A 100 1.06 -11.28 0.71
C ILE A 100 0.85 -10.98 -0.78
N ASN A 101 1.84 -10.38 -1.45
CA ASN A 101 1.76 -10.07 -2.87
C ASN A 101 1.59 -11.34 -3.70
N THR A 102 2.39 -12.38 -3.43
CA THR A 102 2.31 -13.67 -4.13
C THR A 102 0.95 -14.34 -3.91
N ALA A 103 0.43 -14.36 -2.68
CA ALA A 103 -0.89 -14.92 -2.38
C ALA A 103 -2.04 -14.19 -3.09
N LEU A 104 -1.86 -12.91 -3.42
CA LEU A 104 -2.83 -12.09 -4.15
C LEU A 104 -2.62 -12.08 -5.67
N GLY A 105 -1.69 -12.88 -6.19
CA GLY A 105 -1.45 -13.02 -7.63
C GLY A 105 -0.57 -11.92 -8.24
N PHE A 106 0.17 -11.15 -7.44
CA PHE A 106 1.15 -10.22 -7.99
C PHE A 106 2.30 -10.99 -8.65
N VAL A 107 2.64 -10.58 -9.87
CA VAL A 107 3.75 -11.15 -10.64
C VAL A 107 5.02 -10.35 -10.39
N ARG A 108 6.13 -11.04 -10.10
CA ARG A 108 7.44 -10.40 -9.90
C ARG A 108 7.93 -9.74 -11.20
N GLN A 109 8.49 -8.56 -11.06
CA GLN A 109 9.12 -7.78 -12.13
C GLN A 109 10.63 -7.64 -11.83
N PRO A 110 11.45 -7.20 -12.81
CA PRO A 110 12.87 -6.91 -12.58
C PRO A 110 13.09 -6.01 -11.37
N ALA A 111 14.10 -6.32 -10.56
CA ALA A 111 14.41 -5.56 -9.36
C ALA A 111 15.05 -4.21 -9.69
N TRP A 112 14.74 -3.20 -8.88
CA TRP A 112 15.54 -1.98 -8.83
C TRP A 112 16.75 -2.20 -7.92
N ILE A 113 17.93 -1.83 -8.43
CA ILE A 113 19.19 -1.97 -7.72
C ILE A 113 19.73 -0.56 -7.48
N THR A 114 19.91 -0.21 -6.21
CA THR A 114 20.60 1.02 -5.81
C THR A 114 22.05 0.68 -5.50
N TYR A 115 22.99 1.41 -6.11
CA TYR A 115 24.41 1.33 -5.82
C TYR A 115 24.91 2.72 -5.43
N GLU A 116 25.89 2.76 -4.52
CA GLU A 116 26.64 3.97 -4.22
C GLU A 116 28.10 3.77 -4.63
N LYS A 117 28.71 4.84 -5.13
CA LYS A 117 30.15 4.84 -5.36
C LYS A 117 30.83 5.13 -4.03
N SER A 118 31.66 4.20 -3.55
CA SER A 118 32.51 4.46 -2.39
C SER A 118 33.42 5.67 -2.67
N PRO A 119 33.61 6.57 -1.69
CA PRO A 119 34.45 7.75 -1.85
C PRO A 119 35.89 7.41 -2.22
#